data_AF-A0A7J6DHI0-F1
#
_entry.id   AF-A0A7J6DHI0-F1
#
_cell.length_a   1.000
_cell.length_b   1.000
_cell.length_c   1.000
_cell.angle_alpha   90.00
_cell.angle_beta   90.00
_cell.angle_gamma   90.00
#
_symmetry.space_group_name_H-M   'P 1'
#
loop_
_entity.id
_entity.type
_entity.pdbx_description
1 polymer ?
#
loop_
_entity_poly.entity_id
_entity_poly.type
_entity_poly.pdbx_seq_one_letter_code
_entity_poly.pdbx_strand_id
1 'polypeptide(L)'
;MDRANTVDCSSTSVATYNQEFTARTEPQETGSSKFCKVVVVCLALLFGILLAGLIALAFKYSTDTVQFKTDYDQCMDDQDYLNRRYYNLTTERDQLQASEKIQMKKVQTLEKLLLVGCMTGRSNFSSHLYCVSATMLSWNESRHSCAEKGAYLVIINSPEEQEFISNFQINIWIGLSLNVTEGVWKWVDNTEVIKE
;
A
#
# COMPACT_ATOMS: atom_id res chain seq x y z
N MET A 1 77.37 28.91 -67.49
CA MET A 1 77.06 27.61 -66.86
C MET A 1 76.05 27.86 -65.76
N ASP A 2 75.07 26.96 -65.66
CA ASP A 2 74.27 26.56 -64.50
C ASP A 2 73.57 27.57 -63.56
N ARG A 3 72.27 27.26 -63.38
CA ARG A 3 71.42 27.37 -62.17
C ARG A 3 71.21 28.75 -61.50
N ALA A 4 70.05 29.10 -60.96
CA ALA A 4 68.62 28.73 -61.02
C ALA A 4 68.00 29.18 -59.68
N ASN A 5 66.75 29.65 -59.73
CA ASN A 5 65.80 29.81 -58.61
C ASN A 5 66.18 30.72 -57.42
N THR A 6 65.44 31.84 -57.32
CA THR A 6 64.49 32.04 -56.21
C THR A 6 63.23 32.77 -56.72
N VAL A 7 62.16 32.77 -55.92
CA VAL A 7 60.85 33.35 -56.26
C VAL A 7 60.73 34.77 -55.67
N ASP A 8 60.02 35.66 -56.37
CA ASP A 8 59.46 36.88 -55.79
C ASP A 8 58.04 37.15 -56.35
N CYS A 9 57.23 37.94 -55.65
CA CYS A 9 55.83 38.21 -55.94
C CYS A 9 55.56 39.71 -56.16
N SER A 10 54.85 40.07 -57.24
CA SER A 10 54.37 41.45 -57.45
C SER A 10 53.05 41.52 -58.23
N SER A 11 51.97 41.66 -57.46
CA SER A 11 50.78 42.51 -57.69
C SER A 11 50.21 42.78 -59.11
N THR A 12 48.91 42.47 -59.28
CA THR A 12 47.89 43.14 -60.15
C THR A 12 48.03 43.00 -61.70
N SER A 13 46.96 43.06 -62.52
CA SER A 13 45.51 43.28 -62.26
C SER A 13 44.56 42.71 -63.36
N VAL A 14 43.48 42.06 -62.91
CA VAL A 14 42.05 42.23 -63.32
C VAL A 14 41.60 42.12 -64.79
N ALA A 15 40.71 41.13 -65.01
CA ALA A 15 39.54 41.04 -65.93
C ALA A 15 39.67 40.93 -67.48
N THR A 16 38.98 39.90 -67.99
CA THR A 16 38.45 39.74 -69.36
C THR A 16 37.00 40.22 -69.45
N TYR A 17 36.52 40.61 -70.66
CA TYR A 17 35.12 40.40 -71.07
C TYR A 17 34.97 40.37 -72.62
N ASN A 18 33.77 40.04 -73.12
CA ASN A 18 33.49 39.55 -74.48
C ASN A 18 32.85 40.60 -75.42
N GLN A 19 32.68 40.28 -76.72
CA GLN A 19 31.63 40.91 -77.55
C GLN A 19 31.04 40.04 -78.69
N GLU A 20 29.70 39.82 -78.63
CA GLU A 20 28.71 39.52 -79.70
C GLU A 20 29.03 38.35 -80.69
N PHE A 21 28.24 37.95 -81.72
CA PHE A 21 26.94 38.31 -82.36
C PHE A 21 26.38 36.99 -83.01
N THR A 22 25.15 36.74 -83.50
CA THR A 22 23.91 37.50 -83.82
C THR A 22 22.71 36.52 -83.86
N ALA A 23 21.45 36.96 -83.71
CA ALA A 23 20.23 36.23 -84.15
C ALA A 23 19.05 37.21 -84.43
N ARG A 24 17.95 36.74 -85.06
CA ARG A 24 16.90 37.58 -85.70
C ARG A 24 15.51 37.49 -85.03
N THR A 25 14.81 38.63 -84.96
CA THR A 25 13.43 38.88 -84.45
C THR A 25 12.38 39.00 -85.59
N GLU A 26 11.05 38.92 -85.39
CA GLU A 26 10.20 38.43 -84.26
C GLU A 26 9.03 37.58 -84.86
N PRO A 27 7.67 37.81 -84.81
CA PRO A 27 6.79 38.77 -84.10
C PRO A 27 5.88 38.15 -83.01
N GLN A 28 5.29 38.99 -82.15
CA GLN A 28 4.18 38.66 -81.22
C GLN A 28 2.78 38.57 -81.86
N GLU A 29 1.91 37.75 -81.26
CA GLU A 29 0.47 38.06 -81.15
C GLU A 29 0.11 38.48 -79.71
N THR A 30 -0.65 39.56 -79.55
CA THR A 30 -0.89 40.23 -78.26
C THR A 30 -2.29 39.96 -77.67
N GLY A 31 -2.62 38.69 -77.43
CA GLY A 31 -3.93 38.26 -76.90
C GLY A 31 -4.02 37.89 -75.41
N SER A 32 -2.92 37.53 -74.74
CA SER A 32 -2.99 36.73 -73.49
C SER A 32 -2.12 37.22 -72.31
N SER A 33 -2.12 38.53 -72.02
CA SER A 33 -1.31 39.11 -70.92
C SER A 33 -2.08 39.32 -69.60
N LYS A 34 -3.40 39.54 -69.65
CA LYS A 34 -4.23 39.81 -68.45
C LYS A 34 -4.81 38.54 -67.84
N PHE A 35 -5.31 37.61 -68.66
CA PHE A 35 -5.98 36.39 -68.20
C PHE A 35 -5.04 35.47 -67.39
N CYS A 36 -3.83 35.22 -67.90
CA CYS A 36 -2.83 34.41 -67.21
C CYS A 36 -2.46 34.97 -65.81
N LYS A 37 -2.39 36.30 -65.66
CA LYS A 37 -2.10 36.93 -64.35
C LYS A 37 -3.22 36.71 -63.34
N VAL A 38 -4.47 36.81 -63.77
CA VAL A 38 -5.64 36.51 -62.91
C VAL A 38 -5.64 35.03 -62.51
N VAL A 39 -5.39 34.11 -63.45
CA VAL A 39 -5.32 32.67 -63.17
C VAL A 39 -4.20 32.34 -62.17
N VAL A 40 -3.00 32.91 -62.34
CA VAL A 40 -1.87 32.72 -61.41
C VAL A 40 -2.19 33.24 -60.01
N VAL A 41 -2.85 34.41 -59.88
CA VAL A 41 -3.30 34.94 -58.58
C VAL A 41 -4.32 34.01 -57.93
N CYS A 42 -5.33 33.54 -58.68
CA CYS A 42 -6.32 32.59 -58.14
C CYS A 42 -5.69 31.27 -57.69
N LEU A 43 -4.74 30.71 -58.44
CA LEU A 43 -4.03 29.48 -58.07
C LEU A 43 -3.15 29.68 -56.82
N ALA A 44 -2.46 30.83 -56.70
CA ALA A 44 -1.68 31.16 -55.51
C ALA A 44 -2.55 31.31 -54.25
N LEU A 45 -3.73 31.93 -54.38
CA LEU A 45 -4.71 32.05 -53.29
C LEU A 45 -5.27 30.68 -52.88
N LEU A 46 -5.66 29.82 -53.84
CA LEU A 46 -6.13 28.46 -53.55
C LEU A 46 -5.04 27.62 -52.85
N PHE A 47 -3.79 27.71 -53.30
CA PHE A 47 -2.66 27.01 -52.67
C PHE A 47 -2.40 27.53 -51.25
N GLY A 48 -2.46 28.85 -51.02
CA GLY A 48 -2.34 29.45 -49.70
C GLY A 48 -3.44 28.99 -48.73
N ILE A 49 -4.70 28.90 -49.20
CA ILE A 49 -5.83 28.39 -48.41
C ILE A 49 -5.63 26.91 -48.06
N LEU A 50 -5.19 26.08 -49.02
CA LEU A 50 -4.91 24.66 -48.79
C LEU A 50 -3.77 24.45 -47.78
N LEU A 51 -2.68 25.21 -47.90
CA LEU A 51 -1.57 25.17 -46.93
C LEU A 51 -2.03 25.60 -45.53
N ALA A 52 -2.81 26.68 -45.42
CA ALA A 52 -3.34 27.14 -44.12
C ALA A 52 -4.24 26.06 -43.48
N GLY A 53 -5.08 25.38 -44.28
CA GLY A 53 -5.90 24.26 -43.81
C GLY A 53 -5.08 23.05 -43.34
N LEU A 54 -4.03 22.67 -44.08
CA LEU A 54 -3.13 21.59 -43.68
C LEU A 54 -2.35 21.92 -42.40
N ILE A 55 -1.88 23.16 -42.25
CA ILE A 55 -1.21 23.64 -41.03
C ILE A 55 -2.18 23.61 -39.83
N ALA A 56 -3.41 24.08 -39.99
CA ALA A 56 -4.42 24.04 -38.93
C ALA A 56 -4.79 22.60 -38.52
N LEU A 57 -4.91 21.67 -39.48
CA LEU A 57 -5.14 20.25 -39.20
C LEU A 57 -3.95 19.61 -38.48
N ALA A 58 -2.71 19.91 -38.88
CA ALA A 58 -1.50 19.41 -38.24
C ALA A 58 -1.37 19.92 -36.79
N PHE A 59 -1.66 21.20 -36.54
CA PHE A 59 -1.71 21.75 -35.18
C PHE A 59 -2.80 21.08 -34.34
N LYS A 60 -4.03 20.95 -34.87
CA LYS A 60 -5.11 20.25 -34.14
C LYS A 60 -4.71 18.83 -33.77
N TYR A 61 -4.22 18.04 -34.72
CA TYR A 61 -3.77 16.67 -34.46
C TYR A 61 -2.63 16.62 -33.43
N SER A 62 -1.71 17.58 -33.46
CA SER A 62 -0.65 17.71 -32.45
C SER A 62 -1.19 18.03 -31.06
N THR A 63 -2.24 18.85 -30.93
CA THR A 63 -2.89 19.12 -29.65
C THR A 63 -3.70 17.93 -29.15
N ASP A 64 -4.52 17.32 -30.01
CA ASP A 64 -5.36 16.15 -29.67
C ASP A 64 -4.50 14.96 -29.19
N THR A 65 -3.35 14.72 -29.81
CA THR A 65 -2.42 13.64 -29.43
C THR A 65 -1.65 13.92 -28.14
N VAL A 66 -1.30 15.18 -27.85
CA VAL A 66 -0.71 15.56 -26.55
C VAL A 66 -1.74 15.43 -25.43
N GLN A 67 -2.96 15.91 -25.63
CA GLN A 67 -4.05 15.81 -24.65
C GLN A 67 -4.33 14.34 -24.30
N PHE A 68 -4.50 13.47 -25.31
CA PHE A 68 -4.72 12.03 -25.08
C PHE A 68 -3.56 11.37 -24.32
N LYS A 69 -2.31 11.80 -24.55
CA LYS A 69 -1.16 11.28 -23.81
C LYS A 69 -1.19 11.70 -22.34
N THR A 70 -1.52 12.96 -22.03
CA THR A 70 -1.69 13.44 -20.65
C THR A 70 -2.85 12.73 -19.95
N ASP A 71 -4.01 12.57 -20.61
CA ASP A 71 -5.17 11.88 -20.03
C ASP A 71 -4.90 10.39 -19.76
N TYR A 72 -4.12 9.73 -20.64
CA TYR A 72 -3.66 8.36 -20.42
C TYR A 72 -2.71 8.26 -19.22
N ASP A 73 -1.72 9.15 -19.11
CA ASP A 73 -0.74 9.12 -18.03
C ASP A 73 -1.38 9.43 -16.66
N GLN A 74 -2.31 10.39 -16.59
CA GLN A 74 -3.11 10.67 -15.40
C GLN A 74 -3.93 9.45 -14.96
N CYS A 75 -4.54 8.74 -15.92
CA CYS A 75 -5.32 7.52 -15.65
C CYS A 75 -4.45 6.38 -15.07
N MET A 76 -3.20 6.27 -15.51
CA MET A 76 -2.23 5.31 -14.97
C MET A 76 -1.80 5.67 -13.54
N ASP A 77 -1.53 6.95 -13.25
CA ASP A 77 -1.19 7.42 -11.91
C ASP A 77 -2.37 7.24 -10.92
N ASP A 78 -3.60 7.51 -11.35
CA ASP A 78 -4.82 7.28 -10.56
C ASP A 78 -5.03 5.79 -10.28
N GLN A 79 -4.76 4.92 -11.27
CA GLN A 79 -4.85 3.46 -11.12
C GLN A 79 -3.84 2.94 -10.08
N ASP A 80 -2.61 3.43 -10.06
CA ASP A 80 -1.59 3.04 -9.07
C ASP A 80 -1.84 3.64 -7.68
N TYR A 81 -2.37 4.87 -7.61
CA TYR A 81 -2.85 5.47 -6.37
C TYR A 81 -3.97 4.63 -5.73
N LEU A 82 -4.97 4.25 -6.52
CA LEU A 82 -6.09 3.41 -6.06
C LEU A 82 -5.63 2.00 -5.67
N ASN A 83 -4.74 1.37 -6.44
CA ASN A 83 -4.12 0.08 -6.11
C ASN A 83 -3.42 0.16 -4.74
N ARG A 84 -2.56 1.16 -4.53
CA ARG A 84 -1.87 1.38 -3.25
C ARG A 84 -2.86 1.54 -2.09
N ARG A 85 -3.93 2.33 -2.27
CA ARG A 85 -4.93 2.52 -1.20
C ARG A 85 -5.72 1.23 -0.93
N TYR A 86 -6.03 0.43 -1.94
CA TYR A 86 -6.70 -0.87 -1.82
C TYR A 86 -5.84 -1.89 -1.03
N TYR A 87 -4.54 -1.99 -1.32
CA TYR A 87 -3.63 -2.86 -0.58
C TYR A 87 -3.45 -2.42 0.88
N ASN A 88 -3.33 -1.11 1.14
CA ASN A 88 -3.30 -0.59 2.51
C ASN A 88 -4.60 -0.90 3.26
N LEU A 89 -5.77 -0.60 2.68
CA LEU A 89 -7.08 -0.89 3.27
C LEU A 89 -7.30 -2.40 3.53
N THR A 90 -6.76 -3.25 2.67
CA THR A 90 -6.80 -4.71 2.88
C THR A 90 -5.90 -5.14 4.03
N THR A 91 -4.69 -4.57 4.12
CA THR A 91 -3.78 -4.83 5.26
C THR A 91 -4.37 -4.33 6.58
N GLU A 92 -4.98 -3.14 6.59
CA GLU A 92 -5.72 -2.57 7.73
C GLU A 92 -6.88 -3.50 8.15
N ARG A 93 -7.69 -3.99 7.19
CA ARG A 93 -8.78 -4.95 7.44
C ARG A 93 -8.27 -6.24 8.06
N ASP A 94 -7.24 -6.84 7.49
CA ASP A 94 -6.76 -8.16 7.91
C ASP A 94 -6.11 -8.10 9.30
N GLN A 95 -5.43 -6.98 9.63
CA GLN A 95 -4.95 -6.69 10.99
C GLN A 95 -6.10 -6.51 11.99
N LEU A 96 -7.14 -5.75 11.63
CA LEU A 96 -8.32 -5.57 12.47
C LEU A 96 -9.03 -6.91 12.72
N GLN A 97 -9.30 -7.70 11.69
CA GLN A 97 -9.91 -9.03 11.81
C GLN A 97 -9.06 -10.00 12.65
N ALA A 98 -7.73 -9.92 12.56
CA ALA A 98 -6.85 -10.69 13.44
C ALA A 98 -6.99 -10.24 14.91
N SER A 99 -7.08 -8.94 15.17
CA SER A 99 -7.29 -8.38 16.52
C SER A 99 -8.67 -8.73 17.09
N GLU A 100 -9.73 -8.64 16.28
CA GLU A 100 -11.10 -9.06 16.62
C GLU A 100 -11.14 -10.55 16.92
N LYS A 101 -10.45 -11.39 16.15
CA LYS A 101 -10.36 -12.84 16.40
C LYS A 101 -9.62 -13.17 17.69
N ILE A 102 -8.62 -12.37 18.08
CA ILE A 102 -7.96 -12.48 19.40
C ILE A 102 -8.92 -12.01 20.51
N GLN A 103 -9.68 -10.93 20.30
CA GLN A 103 -10.66 -10.42 21.26
C GLN A 103 -11.83 -11.39 21.44
N MET A 104 -12.38 -11.96 20.38
CA MET A 104 -13.40 -13.02 20.41
C MET A 104 -12.91 -14.25 21.15
N LYS A 105 -11.66 -14.69 20.94
CA LYS A 105 -11.07 -15.76 21.76
C LYS A 105 -10.99 -15.38 23.23
N LYS A 106 -10.57 -14.16 23.56
CA LYS A 106 -10.57 -13.67 24.95
C LYS A 106 -11.99 -13.63 25.54
N VAL A 107 -13.00 -13.20 24.78
CA VAL A 107 -14.41 -13.23 25.20
C VAL A 107 -14.85 -14.68 25.45
N GLN A 108 -14.59 -15.62 24.53
CA GLN A 108 -14.91 -17.04 24.74
C GLN A 108 -14.18 -17.68 25.94
N THR A 109 -12.93 -17.28 26.21
CA THR A 109 -12.22 -17.70 27.43
C THR A 109 -12.82 -17.06 28.68
N LEU A 110 -13.17 -15.77 28.63
CA LEU A 110 -13.87 -15.07 29.71
C LEU A 110 -15.28 -15.62 29.94
N GLU A 111 -15.98 -16.08 28.91
CA GLU A 111 -17.25 -16.81 28.99
C GLU A 111 -17.05 -18.20 29.61
N LYS A 112 -15.98 -18.94 29.25
CA LYS A 112 -15.63 -20.21 29.93
C LYS A 112 -15.30 -19.98 31.40
N LEU A 113 -14.66 -18.86 31.76
CA LEU A 113 -14.40 -18.45 33.14
C LEU A 113 -15.70 -18.03 33.88
N LEU A 114 -16.57 -17.26 33.21
CA LEU A 114 -17.84 -16.75 33.73
C LEU A 114 -18.94 -17.82 33.80
N LEU A 115 -18.82 -18.91 33.03
CA LEU A 115 -19.63 -20.14 33.17
C LEU A 115 -19.30 -20.91 34.47
N VAL A 116 -18.18 -20.59 35.13
CA VAL A 116 -17.88 -20.99 36.52
C VAL A 116 -18.25 -19.85 37.49
N GLY A 117 -19.07 -18.89 37.04
CA GLY A 117 -19.41 -17.67 37.75
C GLY A 117 -20.66 -17.79 38.64
N CYS A 118 -20.46 -18.26 39.87
CA CYS A 118 -21.20 -17.86 41.07
C CYS A 118 -22.74 -17.67 40.96
N MET A 119 -23.44 -18.58 40.26
CA MET A 119 -24.89 -18.75 40.42
C MET A 119 -25.16 -19.99 41.28
N THR A 120 -26.23 -19.94 42.09
CA THR A 120 -26.64 -21.01 43.00
C THR A 120 -27.14 -22.23 42.23
N GLY A 121 -26.21 -23.08 41.78
CA GLY A 121 -26.47 -24.10 40.75
C GLY A 121 -25.52 -25.29 40.76
N ARG A 122 -25.22 -25.84 41.96
CA ARG A 122 -24.63 -27.17 42.23
C ARG A 122 -23.87 -27.82 41.05
N SER A 123 -22.60 -27.46 40.86
CA SER A 123 -21.66 -28.29 40.12
C SER A 123 -21.56 -29.66 40.78
N ASN A 124 -22.01 -30.71 40.09
CA ASN A 124 -22.21 -32.03 40.71
C ASN A 124 -20.91 -32.87 40.83
N PHE A 125 -19.76 -32.21 40.96
CA PHE A 125 -18.52 -32.84 41.39
C PHE A 125 -18.37 -32.65 42.91
N SER A 126 -18.43 -33.75 43.66
CA SER A 126 -18.34 -33.81 45.14
C SER A 126 -19.29 -32.86 45.92
N SER A 127 -20.36 -32.34 45.29
CA SER A 127 -21.25 -31.29 45.83
C SER A 127 -20.56 -29.97 46.23
N HIS A 128 -19.35 -29.70 45.73
CA HIS A 128 -18.67 -28.41 45.93
C HIS A 128 -19.05 -27.40 44.84
N LEU A 129 -18.99 -26.11 45.16
CA LEU A 129 -19.13 -25.01 44.21
C LEU A 129 -17.76 -24.38 43.95
N TYR A 130 -17.32 -24.41 42.70
CA TYR A 130 -16.07 -23.80 42.26
C TYR A 130 -16.37 -22.45 41.62
N CYS A 131 -15.47 -21.47 41.79
CA CYS A 131 -15.57 -20.14 41.20
C CYS A 131 -14.17 -19.66 40.78
N VAL A 132 -14.04 -19.17 39.55
CA VAL A 132 -12.76 -18.64 39.05
C VAL A 132 -12.82 -17.11 38.98
N SER A 133 -11.77 -16.44 39.46
CA SER A 133 -11.67 -14.98 39.37
C SER A 133 -11.45 -14.53 37.92
N ALA A 134 -12.18 -13.50 37.48
CA ALA A 134 -11.95 -12.84 36.20
C ALA A 134 -10.65 -12.00 36.18
N THR A 135 -10.09 -11.68 37.35
CA THR A 135 -8.82 -10.97 37.52
C THR A 135 -7.77 -11.86 38.18
N MET A 136 -6.55 -11.86 37.62
CA MET A 136 -5.40 -12.54 38.18
C MET A 136 -4.71 -11.63 39.20
N LEU A 137 -4.87 -11.96 40.48
CA LEU A 137 -4.23 -11.27 41.61
C LEU A 137 -2.97 -12.04 42.07
N SER A 138 -2.26 -11.59 43.11
CA SER A 138 -1.30 -12.46 43.81
C SER A 138 -2.02 -13.58 44.58
N TRP A 139 -1.30 -14.62 45.02
CA TRP A 139 -1.89 -15.71 45.80
C TRP A 139 -2.57 -15.23 47.09
N ASN A 140 -1.94 -14.28 47.80
CA ASN A 140 -2.47 -13.78 49.08
C ASN A 140 -3.71 -12.90 48.90
N GLU A 141 -3.72 -12.03 47.88
CA GLU A 141 -4.91 -11.26 47.49
C GLU A 141 -6.04 -12.17 47.00
N SER A 142 -5.71 -13.23 46.25
CA SER A 142 -6.69 -14.24 45.81
C SER A 142 -7.30 -14.97 47.01
N ARG A 143 -6.48 -15.39 47.99
CA ARG A 143 -6.95 -15.99 49.25
C ARG A 143 -7.87 -15.04 50.01
N HIS A 144 -7.50 -13.77 50.13
CA HIS A 144 -8.31 -12.76 50.80
C HIS A 144 -9.65 -12.58 50.08
N SER A 145 -9.65 -12.41 48.76
CA SER A 145 -10.88 -12.17 48.01
C SER A 145 -11.77 -13.40 47.82
N CYS A 146 -11.25 -14.61 48.01
CA CYS A 146 -12.08 -15.79 48.25
C CYS A 146 -12.79 -15.69 49.62
N ALA A 147 -12.06 -15.35 50.68
CA ALA A 147 -12.62 -15.24 52.04
C ALA A 147 -13.67 -14.14 52.16
N GLU A 148 -13.49 -12.99 51.49
CA GLU A 148 -14.51 -11.92 51.36
C GLU A 148 -15.85 -12.43 50.79
N LYS A 149 -15.81 -13.48 49.97
CA LYS A 149 -16.99 -14.09 49.33
C LYS A 149 -17.50 -15.33 50.09
N GLY A 150 -17.00 -15.59 51.30
CA GLY A 150 -17.36 -16.77 52.09
C GLY A 150 -16.78 -18.09 51.56
N ALA A 151 -15.72 -18.03 50.75
CA ALA A 151 -15.10 -19.17 50.09
C ALA A 151 -13.59 -19.27 50.41
N TYR A 152 -12.93 -20.30 49.89
CA TYR A 152 -11.49 -20.52 50.01
C TYR A 152 -10.88 -20.87 48.64
N LEU A 153 -9.56 -20.72 48.50
CA LEU A 153 -8.85 -21.19 47.30
C LEU A 153 -8.89 -22.73 47.27
N VAL A 154 -9.19 -23.31 46.11
CA VAL A 154 -9.49 -24.75 45.96
C VAL A 154 -8.40 -25.65 46.56
N ILE A 155 -8.84 -26.58 47.40
CA ILE A 155 -8.05 -27.71 47.90
C ILE A 155 -8.36 -28.89 46.99
N ILE A 156 -7.35 -29.61 46.52
CA ILE A 156 -7.53 -30.73 45.58
C ILE A 156 -7.36 -32.04 46.36
N ASN A 157 -8.44 -32.81 46.45
CA ASN A 157 -8.58 -33.97 47.35
C ASN A 157 -8.62 -35.31 46.60
N SER A 158 -8.76 -35.31 45.27
CA SER A 158 -8.76 -36.53 44.47
C SER A 158 -8.14 -36.33 43.07
N PRO A 159 -7.69 -37.40 42.39
CA PRO A 159 -7.20 -37.32 41.01
C PRO A 159 -8.26 -36.80 40.03
N GLU A 160 -9.53 -37.10 40.24
CA GLU A 160 -10.64 -36.64 39.41
C GLU A 160 -10.95 -35.15 39.66
N GLU A 161 -10.73 -34.64 40.88
CA GLU A 161 -10.75 -33.19 41.14
C GLU A 161 -9.57 -32.49 40.45
N GLN A 162 -8.38 -33.09 40.47
CA GLN A 162 -7.22 -32.60 39.72
C GLN A 162 -7.50 -32.57 38.21
N GLU A 163 -8.14 -33.60 37.65
CA GLU A 163 -8.51 -33.65 36.23
C GLU A 163 -9.58 -32.58 35.89
N PHE A 164 -10.62 -32.45 36.71
CA PHE A 164 -11.66 -31.42 36.56
C PHE A 164 -11.06 -30.01 36.55
N ILE A 165 -10.16 -29.70 37.48
CA ILE A 165 -9.47 -28.40 37.53
C ILE A 165 -8.52 -28.22 36.32
N SER A 166 -7.83 -29.28 35.89
CA SER A 166 -6.90 -29.22 34.74
C SER A 166 -7.63 -28.95 33.41
N ASN A 167 -8.86 -29.47 33.25
CA ASN A 167 -9.69 -29.27 32.06
C ASN A 167 -10.12 -27.81 31.78
N PHE A 168 -9.94 -26.90 32.74
CA PHE A 168 -10.12 -25.47 32.47
C PHE A 168 -9.03 -24.89 31.54
N GLN A 169 -7.83 -25.48 31.49
CA GLN A 169 -6.70 -25.06 30.63
C GLN A 169 -6.26 -23.60 30.84
N ILE A 170 -6.20 -23.18 32.10
CA ILE A 170 -5.91 -21.82 32.55
C ILE A 170 -4.95 -21.85 33.74
N ASN A 171 -4.09 -20.83 33.85
CA ASN A 171 -3.27 -20.63 35.04
C ASN A 171 -4.11 -19.94 36.12
N ILE A 172 -4.38 -20.64 37.23
CA ILE A 172 -5.15 -20.13 38.37
C ILE A 172 -4.42 -20.43 39.68
N TRP A 173 -4.66 -19.61 40.71
CA TRP A 173 -4.20 -19.92 42.06
C TRP A 173 -5.10 -20.97 42.71
N ILE A 174 -4.46 -22.00 43.25
CA ILE A 174 -5.08 -23.02 44.12
C ILE A 174 -4.68 -22.78 45.58
N GLY A 175 -5.31 -23.49 46.51
CA GLY A 175 -5.09 -23.32 47.95
C GLY A 175 -3.73 -23.81 48.47
N LEU A 176 -2.86 -24.30 47.61
CA LEU A 176 -1.55 -24.84 47.96
C LEU A 176 -0.51 -23.71 48.15
N SER A 177 0.24 -23.74 49.25
CA SER A 177 1.27 -22.75 49.59
C SER A 177 2.45 -23.36 50.34
N LEU A 178 3.65 -22.79 50.20
CA LEU A 178 4.83 -23.25 50.93
C LEU A 178 4.88 -22.58 52.31
N ASN A 179 4.82 -23.37 53.37
CA ASN A 179 5.10 -22.89 54.72
C ASN A 179 6.63 -22.79 54.89
N VAL A 180 7.16 -21.57 54.81
CA VAL A 180 8.61 -21.30 54.83
C VAL A 180 9.27 -21.70 56.15
N THR A 181 8.54 -21.65 57.27
CA THR A 181 9.06 -22.01 58.60
C THR A 181 9.23 -23.52 58.77
N GLU A 182 8.30 -24.30 58.23
CA GLU A 182 8.28 -25.76 58.35
C GLU A 182 8.92 -26.48 57.14
N GLY A 183 9.12 -25.78 56.02
CA GLY A 183 9.66 -26.34 54.78
C GLY A 183 8.69 -27.22 53.97
N VAL A 184 7.43 -27.32 54.40
CA VAL A 184 6.40 -28.19 53.80
C VAL A 184 5.34 -27.39 53.05
N TRP A 185 4.74 -28.01 52.03
CA TRP A 185 3.60 -27.44 51.32
C TRP A 185 2.30 -27.77 52.07
N LYS A 186 1.50 -26.73 52.36
CA LYS A 186 0.21 -26.83 53.04
C LYS A 186 -0.91 -26.20 52.22
N TRP A 187 -2.10 -26.78 52.33
CA TRP A 187 -3.35 -26.23 51.84
C TRP A 187 -3.86 -25.10 52.75
N VAL A 188 -4.86 -24.34 52.30
CA VAL A 188 -5.40 -23.16 53.04
C VAL A 188 -6.10 -23.50 54.36
N ASP A 189 -6.42 -24.77 54.60
CA ASP A 189 -6.94 -25.34 55.86
C ASP A 189 -5.83 -25.82 56.82
N ASN A 190 -4.56 -25.70 56.42
CA ASN A 190 -3.33 -26.15 57.08
C ASN A 190 -3.05 -27.67 57.02
N THR A 191 -3.76 -28.44 56.19
CA THR A 191 -3.36 -29.83 55.87
C THR A 191 -2.09 -29.84 55.01
N GLU A 192 -1.23 -30.85 55.19
CA GLU A 192 -0.02 -31.02 54.37
C GLU A 192 -0.33 -31.75 53.05
N VAL A 193 0.40 -31.41 51.99
CA VAL A 193 0.21 -32.09 50.70
C VAL A 193 0.76 -33.52 50.77
N ILE A 194 -0.12 -34.49 50.49
CA ILE A 194 0.26 -35.89 50.33
C ILE A 194 1.07 -36.01 49.02
N LYS A 195 2.12 -36.82 49.05
CA LYS A 195 2.91 -37.19 47.88
C LYS A 195 2.72 -38.67 47.63
N GLU A 196 2.07 -39.00 46.52
CA GLU A 196 2.01 -40.34 45.93
C GLU A 196 3.16 -40.54 44.93
#